data_AF-A0A7L3XW23-F1
#
_entry.id   AF-A0A7L3XW23-F1
#
_cell.length_a   1.000
_cell.length_b   1.000
_cell.length_c   1.000
_cell.angle_alpha   90.00
_cell.angle_beta   90.00
_cell.angle_gamma   90.00
#
_symmetry.space_group_name_H-M   'P 1'
#
loop_
_entity.id
_entity.type
_entity.pdbx_description
1 polymer ?
#
loop_
_entity_poly.entity_id
_entity_poly.type
_entity_poly.pdbx_seq_one_letter_code
_entity_poly.pdbx_strand_id
1 'polypeptide(L)'
;GAVEVSVRSPVACWFSAMLYCFGGSVLSSLMLAEPPVAFLAKGTNILLASSVWYLVFYCPQDIFCRCFAFLPLRLLVAGMKEVTRTWKITAGVAHADSHFKDAWLVMVAVGWARGAGGGLISNFEQLVRGVWKPETNELLKMSYPVKVTLIGAVLFTLQHSQYLPIARHNLMFLYTVFLVVSKVRM
;
A
#
# COMPACT_ATOMS: atom_id res chain seq x y z
N GLY A 1 -14.80 -15.48 4.93
CA GLY A 1 -13.49 -16.12 5.04
C GLY A 1 -12.56 -15.47 6.05
N ALA A 2 -12.30 -14.15 6.01
CA ALA A 2 -11.25 -13.54 6.86
C ALA A 2 -11.47 -13.72 8.38
N VAL A 3 -12.70 -13.57 8.88
CA VAL A 3 -13.06 -13.81 10.30
C VAL A 3 -12.88 -15.28 10.70
N GLU A 4 -13.19 -16.21 9.80
CA GLU A 4 -12.97 -17.63 10.08
C GLU A 4 -11.46 -17.95 10.18
N VAL A 5 -10.65 -17.37 9.30
CA VAL A 5 -9.19 -17.49 9.33
C VAL A 5 -8.62 -16.87 10.62
N SER A 6 -9.18 -15.76 11.11
CA SER A 6 -8.70 -15.18 12.39
C SER A 6 -8.94 -16.11 13.57
N VAL A 7 -10.09 -16.78 13.62
CA VAL A 7 -10.42 -17.73 14.71
C VAL A 7 -9.64 -19.03 14.61
N ARG A 8 -9.58 -19.64 13.42
CA ARG A 8 -8.96 -20.97 13.23
C ARG A 8 -7.45 -20.91 13.02
N SER A 9 -6.92 -19.80 12.51
CA SER A 9 -5.51 -19.65 12.12
C SER A 9 -5.04 -18.20 12.33
N PRO A 10 -4.98 -17.73 13.59
CA PRO A 10 -4.70 -16.32 13.92
C PRO A 10 -3.37 -15.82 13.36
N VAL A 11 -2.34 -16.68 13.29
CA VAL A 11 -1.03 -16.33 12.71
C VAL A 11 -1.14 -16.06 11.21
N ALA A 12 -1.90 -16.86 10.47
CA ALA A 12 -2.13 -16.64 9.03
C ALA A 12 -2.92 -15.35 8.78
N CYS A 13 -3.91 -15.08 9.64
CA CYS A 13 -4.67 -13.82 9.59
C CYS A 13 -3.77 -12.60 9.86
N TRP A 14 -2.94 -12.67 10.90
CA TRP A 14 -1.98 -11.61 11.23
C TRP A 14 -1.00 -11.37 10.08
N PHE A 15 -0.44 -12.44 9.51
CA PHE A 15 0.51 -12.33 8.40
C PHE A 15 -0.14 -11.74 7.14
N SER A 16 -1.38 -12.14 6.82
CA SER A 16 -2.18 -11.50 5.76
C SER A 16 -2.36 -9.99 6.02
N ALA A 17 -2.68 -9.59 7.25
CA ALA A 17 -2.79 -8.17 7.62
C ALA A 17 -1.45 -7.42 7.46
N MET A 18 -0.31 -8.05 7.81
CA MET A 18 1.02 -7.47 7.58
C MET A 18 1.29 -7.27 6.09
N LEU A 19 0.90 -8.21 5.22
CA LEU A 19 1.02 -8.05 3.77
C LEU A 19 0.16 -6.90 3.23
N TYR A 20 -1.02 -6.64 3.80
CA TYR A 20 -1.81 -5.46 3.45
C TYR A 20 -1.15 -4.14 3.88
N CYS A 21 -0.55 -4.10 5.07
CA CYS A 21 0.08 -2.89 5.63
C CYS A 21 1.44 -2.58 4.98
N PHE A 22 2.26 -3.62 4.79
CA PHE A 22 3.66 -3.53 4.42
C PHE A 22 3.99 -4.15 3.05
N GLY A 23 3.01 -4.66 2.31
CA GLY A 23 3.21 -5.27 1.00
C GLY A 23 3.96 -4.40 0.00
N GLY A 24 3.80 -3.06 0.09
CA GLY A 24 4.60 -2.13 -0.72
C GLY A 24 6.09 -2.11 -0.36
N SER A 25 6.42 -2.26 0.93
CA SER A 25 7.82 -2.39 1.38
C SER A 25 8.38 -3.74 0.95
N VAL A 26 7.63 -4.83 1.15
CA VAL A 26 8.06 -6.19 0.78
C VAL A 26 8.34 -6.27 -0.73
N LEU A 27 7.38 -5.84 -1.55
CA LEU A 27 7.52 -5.89 -3.01
C LEU A 27 8.66 -5.01 -3.52
N SER A 28 8.78 -3.77 -3.02
CA SER A 28 9.91 -2.90 -3.43
C SER A 28 11.27 -3.43 -3.00
N SER A 29 11.36 -4.07 -1.81
CA SER A 29 12.61 -4.68 -1.35
C SER A 29 13.01 -5.85 -2.25
N LEU A 30 12.06 -6.73 -2.61
CA LEU A 30 12.31 -7.83 -3.55
C LEU A 30 12.83 -7.33 -4.90
N MET A 31 12.22 -6.26 -5.46
CA MET A 31 12.62 -5.70 -6.75
C MET A 31 14.02 -5.08 -6.74
N LEU A 32 14.47 -4.60 -5.58
CA LEU A 32 15.79 -3.97 -5.40
C LEU A 32 16.83 -4.94 -4.83
N ALA A 33 16.50 -6.23 -4.71
CA ALA A 33 17.34 -7.24 -4.04
C ALA A 33 17.73 -6.88 -2.59
N GLU A 34 16.88 -6.11 -1.92
CA GLU A 34 16.97 -5.81 -0.49
C GLU A 34 16.27 -6.90 0.32
N PRO A 35 16.65 -7.11 1.59
CA PRO A 35 16.01 -8.10 2.45
C PRO A 35 14.50 -7.83 2.58
N PRO A 36 13.61 -8.71 2.06
CA PRO A 36 12.16 -8.47 2.06
C PRO A 36 11.54 -8.48 3.46
N VAL A 37 12.27 -9.01 4.44
CA VAL A 37 11.93 -9.02 5.86
C VAL A 37 12.36 -7.75 6.60
N ALA A 38 13.03 -6.80 5.94
CA ALA A 38 13.53 -5.57 6.57
C ALA A 38 12.43 -4.73 7.24
N PHE A 39 11.18 -4.83 6.77
CA PHE A 39 10.05 -4.15 7.42
C PHE A 39 9.83 -4.64 8.86
N LEU A 40 10.19 -5.88 9.19
CA LEU A 40 10.08 -6.46 10.53
C LEU A 40 11.05 -5.82 11.53
N ALA A 41 12.17 -5.26 11.05
CA ALA A 41 13.11 -4.54 11.91
C ALA A 41 12.50 -3.24 12.48
N LYS A 42 11.43 -2.70 11.88
CA LYS A 42 10.72 -1.51 12.36
C LYS A 42 9.71 -1.87 13.44
N GLY A 43 10.20 -2.27 14.62
CA GLY A 43 9.41 -2.77 15.74
C GLY A 43 8.18 -1.92 16.08
N THR A 44 8.32 -0.59 16.17
CA THR A 44 7.20 0.32 16.45
C THR A 44 6.08 0.23 15.41
N ASN A 45 6.43 0.11 14.12
CA ASN A 45 5.43 0.02 13.05
C ASN A 45 4.73 -1.34 13.06
N ILE A 46 5.49 -2.42 13.30
CA ILE A 46 4.94 -3.77 13.42
C ILE A 46 3.98 -3.86 14.61
N LEU A 47 4.38 -3.34 15.77
CA LEU A 47 3.54 -3.30 16.96
C LEU A 47 2.26 -2.51 16.70
N LEU A 48 2.37 -1.31 16.11
CA LEU A 48 1.18 -0.51 15.77
C LEU A 48 0.22 -1.24 14.83
N ALA A 49 0.73 -1.83 13.74
CA ALA A 49 -0.10 -2.58 12.79
C ALA A 49 -0.71 -3.83 13.43
N SER A 50 0.03 -4.52 14.29
CA SER A 50 -0.43 -5.70 15.03
C SER A 50 -1.52 -5.33 16.04
N SER A 51 -1.39 -4.21 16.74
CA SER A 51 -2.41 -3.69 17.66
C SER A 51 -3.70 -3.35 16.91
N VAL A 52 -3.61 -2.68 15.75
CA VAL A 52 -4.79 -2.39 14.92
C VAL A 52 -5.43 -3.69 14.43
N TRP A 53 -4.64 -4.66 13.94
CA TRP A 53 -5.15 -5.98 13.56
C TRP A 53 -5.90 -6.66 14.71
N TYR A 54 -5.31 -6.66 15.92
CA TYR A 54 -5.91 -7.29 17.08
C TYR A 54 -7.24 -6.64 17.46
N LEU A 55 -7.29 -5.29 17.47
CA LEU A 55 -8.51 -4.55 17.76
C LEU A 55 -9.60 -4.77 16.70
N VAL A 56 -9.24 -4.92 15.41
CA VAL A 56 -10.20 -5.20 14.35
C VAL A 56 -10.83 -6.58 14.49
N PHE A 57 -10.09 -7.60 14.90
CA PHE A 57 -10.58 -8.98 14.92
C PHE A 57 -11.09 -9.47 16.29
N TYR A 58 -10.58 -8.92 17.40
CA TYR A 58 -10.81 -9.47 18.74
C TYR A 58 -11.33 -8.44 19.76
N CYS A 59 -11.66 -7.21 19.35
CA CYS A 59 -12.25 -6.24 20.25
C CYS A 59 -13.64 -6.71 20.71
N PRO A 60 -13.94 -6.70 22.03
CA PRO A 60 -15.23 -7.16 22.54
C PRO A 60 -16.37 -6.36 21.93
N GLN A 61 -17.47 -7.05 21.61
CA GLN A 61 -18.66 -6.49 20.97
C GLN A 61 -18.40 -5.79 19.62
N ASP A 62 -17.24 -6.03 18.99
CA ASP A 62 -16.86 -5.41 17.71
C ASP A 62 -16.83 -3.87 17.75
N ILE A 63 -16.62 -3.27 18.95
CA ILE A 63 -16.70 -1.82 19.16
C ILE A 63 -15.76 -1.08 18.21
N PHE A 64 -14.52 -1.54 18.09
CA PHE A 64 -13.52 -0.93 17.21
C PHE A 64 -13.99 -0.90 15.74
N CYS A 65 -14.44 -2.04 15.22
CA CYS A 65 -14.97 -2.13 13.86
C CYS A 65 -16.20 -1.24 13.67
N ARG A 66 -17.13 -1.20 14.63
CA ARG A 66 -18.33 -0.34 14.57
C ARG A 66 -17.97 1.14 14.56
N CYS A 67 -17.02 1.58 15.37
CA CYS A 67 -16.53 2.96 15.37
C CYS A 67 -15.97 3.35 14.00
N PHE A 68 -15.12 2.53 13.40
CA PHE A 68 -14.54 2.81 12.07
C PHE A 68 -15.45 2.47 10.89
N ALA A 69 -16.59 1.82 11.12
CA ALA A 69 -17.66 1.68 10.14
C ALA A 69 -18.48 2.97 10.00
N PHE A 70 -18.47 3.86 11.01
CA PHE A 70 -19.11 5.17 10.93
C PHE A 70 -18.52 6.00 9.79
N LEU A 71 -19.37 6.43 8.86
CA LEU A 71 -18.96 6.99 7.56
C LEU A 71 -17.95 8.14 7.68
N PRO A 72 -18.13 9.17 8.53
CA PRO A 72 -17.16 10.24 8.68
C PRO A 72 -15.77 9.75 9.08
N LEU A 73 -15.69 8.82 10.05
CA LEU A 73 -14.42 8.27 10.52
C LEU A 73 -13.77 7.37 9.46
N ARG A 74 -14.57 6.56 8.77
CA ARG A 74 -14.11 5.74 7.65
C ARG A 74 -13.51 6.59 6.53
N LEU A 75 -14.18 7.69 6.15
CA LEU A 75 -13.72 8.60 5.12
C LEU A 75 -12.43 9.31 5.54
N LEU A 76 -12.33 9.74 6.80
CA LEU A 76 -11.12 10.35 7.36
C LEU A 76 -9.91 9.40 7.26
N VAL A 77 -10.05 8.16 7.76
CA VAL A 77 -8.96 7.17 7.73
C VAL A 77 -8.62 6.76 6.29
N ALA A 78 -9.62 6.60 5.43
CA ALA A 78 -9.40 6.33 4.01
C ALA A 78 -8.64 7.48 3.34
N GLY A 79 -8.99 8.75 3.63
CA GLY A 79 -8.28 9.92 3.14
C GLY A 79 -6.82 9.97 3.62
N MET A 80 -6.57 9.75 4.91
CA MET A 80 -5.20 9.68 5.47
C MET A 80 -4.35 8.58 4.82
N LYS A 81 -4.97 7.44 4.48
CA LYS A 81 -4.30 6.37 3.73
C LYS A 81 -3.84 6.84 2.34
N GLU A 82 -4.63 7.66 1.66
CA GLU A 82 -4.26 8.25 0.36
C GLU A 82 -3.08 9.24 0.51
N VAL A 83 -3.01 10.01 1.59
CA VAL A 83 -1.85 10.87 1.89
C VAL A 83 -0.59 10.02 2.05
N THR A 84 -0.67 8.95 2.83
CA THR A 84 0.47 8.03 3.04
C THR A 84 0.91 7.36 1.74
N ARG A 85 -0.03 7.06 0.84
CA ARG A 85 0.27 6.50 -0.49
C ARG A 85 1.14 7.45 -1.33
N THR A 86 0.83 8.74 -1.37
CA THR A 86 1.67 9.73 -2.10
C THR A 86 3.10 9.76 -1.56
N TRP A 87 3.27 9.78 -0.24
CA TRP A 87 4.58 9.70 0.40
C TRP A 87 5.32 8.40 0.05
N LYS A 88 4.62 7.26 0.07
CA LYS A 88 5.21 5.96 -0.30
C LYS A 88 5.70 5.93 -1.75
N ILE A 89 4.92 6.46 -2.70
CA ILE A 89 5.30 6.51 -4.12
C ILE A 89 6.54 7.39 -4.28
N THR A 90 6.49 8.64 -3.79
CA THR A 90 7.60 9.59 -3.94
C THR A 90 8.88 9.12 -3.27
N ALA A 91 8.77 8.52 -2.07
CA ALA A 91 9.91 7.90 -1.40
C ALA A 91 10.43 6.67 -2.16
N GLY A 92 9.57 5.90 -2.83
CA GLY A 92 9.98 4.78 -3.68
C GLY A 92 10.75 5.23 -4.92
N VAL A 93 10.27 6.26 -5.60
CA VAL A 93 10.96 6.88 -6.75
C VAL A 93 12.35 7.39 -6.35
N ALA A 94 12.44 8.17 -5.27
CA ALA A 94 13.71 8.69 -4.79
C ALA A 94 14.66 7.58 -4.32
N HIS A 95 14.14 6.54 -3.68
CA HIS A 95 14.92 5.37 -3.25
C HIS A 95 15.43 4.55 -4.43
N ALA A 96 14.65 4.38 -5.49
CA ALA A 96 15.14 3.72 -6.70
C ALA A 96 16.26 4.52 -7.37
N ASP A 97 16.12 5.84 -7.46
CA ASP A 97 17.14 6.71 -8.05
C ASP A 97 18.45 6.76 -7.25
N SER A 98 18.42 6.50 -5.93
CA SER A 98 19.66 6.38 -5.16
C SER A 98 20.44 5.10 -5.48
N HIS A 99 19.78 4.04 -5.97
CA HIS A 99 20.42 2.79 -6.39
C HIS A 99 20.78 2.79 -7.88
N PHE A 100 19.86 3.27 -8.73
CA PHE A 100 19.98 3.28 -10.19
C PHE A 100 19.70 4.67 -10.72
N LYS A 101 20.76 5.44 -10.94
CA LYS A 101 20.67 6.82 -11.45
C LYS A 101 20.02 6.86 -12.83
N ASP A 102 19.06 7.76 -12.99
CA ASP A 102 18.34 8.02 -14.24
C ASP A 102 17.65 6.79 -14.87
N ALA A 103 17.44 5.72 -14.10
CA ALA A 103 16.76 4.51 -14.55
C ALA A 103 15.24 4.64 -14.39
N TRP A 104 14.59 5.33 -15.32
CA TRP A 104 13.17 5.73 -15.20
C TRP A 104 12.23 4.55 -14.98
N LEU A 105 12.44 3.43 -15.68
CA LEU A 105 11.61 2.24 -15.52
C LEU A 105 11.72 1.65 -14.12
N VAL A 106 12.92 1.64 -13.52
CA VAL A 106 13.15 1.17 -12.16
C VAL A 106 12.45 2.10 -11.16
N MET A 107 12.58 3.41 -11.36
CA MET A 107 11.91 4.42 -10.53
C MET A 107 10.39 4.27 -10.54
N VAL A 108 9.79 4.12 -11.73
CA VAL A 108 8.35 3.87 -11.87
C VAL A 108 7.96 2.57 -11.18
N ALA A 109 8.69 1.48 -11.43
CA ALA A 109 8.36 0.16 -10.92
C ALA A 109 8.41 0.12 -9.37
N VAL A 110 9.44 0.71 -8.76
CA VAL A 110 9.59 0.78 -7.30
C VAL A 110 8.59 1.76 -6.67
N GLY A 111 8.37 2.92 -7.29
CA GLY A 111 7.35 3.87 -6.85
C GLY A 111 5.94 3.26 -6.85
N TRP A 112 5.62 2.53 -7.92
CA TRP A 112 4.36 1.80 -8.06
C TRP A 112 4.23 0.68 -7.02
N ALA A 113 5.29 -0.11 -6.85
CA ALA A 113 5.34 -1.16 -5.82
C ALA A 113 5.11 -0.60 -4.41
N ARG A 114 5.76 0.52 -4.03
CA ARG A 114 5.52 1.14 -2.71
C ARG A 114 4.11 1.71 -2.57
N GLY A 115 3.52 2.23 -3.64
CA GLY A 115 2.18 2.82 -3.64
C GLY A 115 1.04 1.82 -3.50
N ALA A 116 1.12 0.68 -4.21
CA ALA A 116 0.05 -0.32 -4.27
C ALA A 116 0.51 -1.78 -4.10
N GLY A 117 1.66 -2.03 -3.47
CA GLY A 117 2.22 -3.38 -3.37
C GLY A 117 1.29 -4.41 -2.75
N GLY A 118 0.47 -4.05 -1.76
CA GLY A 118 -0.54 -4.96 -1.21
C GLY A 118 -1.59 -5.42 -2.23
N GLY A 119 -1.92 -4.59 -3.22
CA GLY A 119 -2.76 -4.99 -4.35
C GLY A 119 -2.01 -5.88 -5.33
N LEU A 120 -0.78 -5.50 -5.70
CA LEU A 120 0.05 -6.25 -6.65
C LEU A 120 0.39 -7.66 -6.15
N ILE A 121 0.58 -7.85 -4.84
CA ILE A 121 0.81 -9.17 -4.23
C ILE A 121 -0.48 -9.84 -3.74
N SER A 122 -1.66 -9.33 -4.10
CA SER A 122 -2.94 -9.83 -3.57
C SER A 122 -3.19 -11.30 -3.88
N ASN A 123 -2.75 -11.83 -5.03
CA ASN A 123 -2.85 -13.26 -5.31
C ASN A 123 -2.04 -14.11 -4.32
N PHE A 124 -0.85 -13.64 -3.92
CA PHE A 124 -0.03 -14.31 -2.91
C PHE A 124 -0.64 -14.15 -1.51
N GLU A 125 -1.17 -12.98 -1.18
CA GLU A 125 -1.91 -12.77 0.08
C GLU A 125 -3.15 -13.68 0.18
N GLN A 126 -3.88 -13.89 -0.91
CA GLN A 126 -4.99 -14.84 -0.96
C GLN A 126 -4.51 -16.26 -0.69
N LEU A 127 -3.36 -16.65 -1.27
CA LEU A 127 -2.75 -17.96 -1.05
C LEU A 127 -2.39 -18.19 0.42
N VAL A 128 -1.88 -17.17 1.12
CA VAL A 128 -1.63 -17.22 2.59
C VAL A 128 -2.88 -17.59 3.37
N ARG A 129 -4.07 -17.20 2.88
CA ARG A 129 -5.37 -17.52 3.49
C ARG A 129 -6.01 -18.80 2.96
N GLY A 130 -5.28 -19.57 2.13
CA GLY A 130 -5.78 -20.80 1.51
C GLY A 130 -6.73 -20.57 0.33
N VAL A 131 -6.76 -19.37 -0.25
CA VAL A 131 -7.58 -19.06 -1.42
C VAL A 131 -6.69 -18.92 -2.65
N TRP A 132 -6.97 -19.66 -3.71
CA TRP A 132 -6.25 -19.56 -4.98
C TRP A 132 -7.22 -19.18 -6.10
N LYS A 133 -6.96 -18.05 -6.76
CA LYS A 133 -7.76 -17.51 -7.88
C LYS A 133 -6.83 -17.03 -8.99
N PRO A 134 -6.27 -17.95 -9.78
CA PRO A 134 -5.28 -17.63 -10.81
C PRO A 134 -5.90 -16.85 -11.99
N GLU A 135 -7.22 -16.89 -12.16
CA GLU A 135 -7.92 -16.29 -13.30
C GLU A 135 -7.93 -14.76 -13.24
N THR A 136 -7.70 -14.18 -12.06
CA THR A 136 -7.70 -12.74 -11.84
C THR A 136 -6.41 -12.29 -11.17
N ASN A 137 -5.76 -11.26 -11.70
CA ASN A 137 -4.69 -10.56 -11.02
C ASN A 137 -4.68 -9.07 -11.40
N GLU A 138 -4.01 -8.25 -10.59
CA GLU A 138 -3.97 -6.80 -10.79
C GLU A 138 -3.27 -6.39 -12.11
N LEU A 139 -2.44 -7.23 -12.72
CA LEU A 139 -1.81 -6.92 -14.00
C LEU A 139 -2.77 -7.17 -15.19
N LEU A 140 -3.62 -8.19 -15.11
CA LEU A 140 -4.65 -8.49 -16.11
C LEU A 140 -5.80 -7.47 -16.06
N LYS A 141 -6.25 -7.12 -14.85
CA LYS A 141 -7.33 -6.14 -14.66
C LYS A 141 -7.03 -5.26 -13.45
N MET A 142 -6.34 -4.15 -13.70
CA MET A 142 -5.96 -3.20 -12.65
C MET A 142 -7.18 -2.59 -11.95
N SER A 143 -7.21 -2.72 -10.64
CA SER A 143 -8.09 -1.96 -9.76
C SER A 143 -7.77 -0.46 -9.81
N TYR A 144 -8.73 0.36 -9.37
CA TYR A 144 -8.53 1.81 -9.31
C TYR A 144 -7.25 2.21 -8.54
N PRO A 145 -6.98 1.71 -7.31
CA PRO A 145 -5.78 2.11 -6.57
C PRO A 145 -4.48 1.71 -7.28
N VAL A 146 -4.43 0.53 -7.89
CA VAL A 146 -3.23 0.07 -8.62
C VAL A 146 -2.99 0.91 -9.86
N LYS A 147 -4.04 1.25 -10.62
CA LYS A 147 -3.93 2.09 -11.81
C LYS A 147 -3.48 3.50 -11.47
N VAL A 148 -4.07 4.12 -10.44
CA VAL A 148 -3.76 5.51 -10.12
C VAL A 148 -2.37 5.63 -9.49
N THR A 149 -1.94 4.64 -8.71
CA THR A 149 -0.54 4.60 -8.21
C THR A 149 0.49 4.45 -9.32
N LEU A 150 0.18 3.73 -10.40
CA LEU A 150 1.05 3.69 -11.59
C LEU A 150 1.16 5.08 -12.23
N ILE A 151 0.03 5.78 -12.43
CA ILE A 151 0.02 7.16 -12.94
C ILE A 151 0.85 8.07 -12.04
N GLY A 152 0.64 8.00 -10.72
CA GLY A 152 1.44 8.75 -9.75
C GLY A 152 2.92 8.45 -9.85
N ALA A 153 3.31 7.17 -9.96
CA ALA A 153 4.71 6.77 -10.09
C ALA A 153 5.37 7.35 -11.35
N VAL A 154 4.65 7.36 -12.49
CA VAL A 154 5.11 8.02 -13.73
C VAL A 154 5.27 9.53 -13.52
N LEU A 155 4.25 10.21 -12.99
CA LEU A 155 4.31 11.66 -12.74
C LEU A 155 5.47 12.05 -11.83
N PHE A 156 5.65 11.33 -10.71
CA PHE A 156 6.75 11.60 -9.78
C PHE A 156 8.12 11.23 -10.35
N THR A 157 8.21 10.26 -11.26
CA THR A 157 9.46 9.93 -11.96
C THR A 157 9.83 11.03 -12.97
N LEU A 158 8.87 11.51 -13.76
CA LEU A 158 9.07 12.63 -14.69
C LEU A 158 9.47 13.90 -13.94
N GLN A 159 8.82 14.13 -12.79
CA GLN A 159 9.15 15.23 -11.90
C GLN A 159 10.56 15.12 -11.31
N HIS A 160 10.96 13.93 -10.85
CA HIS A 160 12.30 13.72 -10.30
C HIS A 160 13.38 13.94 -11.39
N SER A 161 13.09 13.49 -12.60
CA SER A 161 13.96 13.59 -13.78
C SER A 161 13.92 14.96 -14.49
N GLN A 162 13.27 15.98 -13.89
CA GLN A 162 13.15 17.34 -14.43
C GLN A 162 12.43 17.48 -15.78
N TYR A 163 11.69 16.47 -16.23
CA TYR A 163 10.85 16.55 -17.44
C TYR A 163 9.48 17.18 -17.19
N LEU A 164 9.02 17.21 -15.94
CA LEU A 164 7.78 17.86 -15.56
C LEU A 164 8.11 19.18 -14.84
N PRO A 165 7.79 20.35 -15.41
CA PRO A 165 8.15 21.66 -14.85
C PRO A 165 7.16 22.10 -13.76
N ILE A 166 7.04 21.32 -12.69
CA ILE A 166 6.27 21.67 -11.49
C ILE A 166 7.18 21.51 -10.27
N ALA A 167 6.89 22.16 -9.15
CA ALA A 167 7.63 21.87 -7.93
C ALA A 167 7.14 20.55 -7.29
N ARG A 168 8.05 19.75 -6.73
CA ARG A 168 7.71 18.46 -6.09
C ARG A 168 6.58 18.59 -5.06
N HIS A 169 6.63 19.61 -4.21
CA HIS A 169 5.62 19.83 -3.16
C HIS A 169 4.24 20.16 -3.75
N ASN A 170 4.18 20.95 -4.83
CA ASN A 170 2.94 21.25 -5.54
C ASN A 170 2.35 20.00 -6.19
N LEU A 171 3.18 19.19 -6.87
CA LEU A 171 2.72 17.92 -7.44
C LEU A 171 2.21 16.96 -6.36
N MET A 172 2.93 16.85 -5.23
CA MET A 172 2.50 16.04 -4.09
C MET A 172 1.15 16.48 -3.55
N PHE A 173 0.94 17.79 -3.39
CA PHE A 173 -0.33 18.34 -2.92
C PHE A 173 -1.47 18.04 -3.89
N LEU A 174 -1.32 18.42 -5.17
CA LEU A 174 -2.35 18.24 -6.20
C LEU A 174 -2.73 16.76 -6.38
N TYR A 175 -1.73 15.88 -6.48
CA TYR A 175 -1.96 14.45 -6.63
C TYR A 175 -2.65 13.85 -5.39
N THR A 176 -2.28 14.28 -4.19
CA THR A 176 -2.94 13.82 -2.95
C THR A 176 -4.39 14.27 -2.86
N VAL A 177 -4.67 15.54 -3.19
CA VAL A 177 -6.05 16.06 -3.24
C VAL A 177 -6.87 15.26 -4.24
N PHE A 178 -6.33 15.00 -5.44
CA PHE A 178 -6.99 14.17 -6.46
C PHE A 178 -7.31 12.76 -5.93
N LEU A 179 -6.36 12.10 -5.28
CA LEU A 179 -6.57 10.78 -4.68
C LEU A 179 -7.66 10.79 -3.61
N VAL A 180 -7.59 11.74 -2.66
CA VAL A 180 -8.54 11.83 -1.55
C VAL A 180 -9.95 12.11 -2.08
N VAL A 181 -10.12 13.09 -2.95
CA VAL A 181 -11.44 13.44 -3.52
C VAL A 181 -12.02 12.27 -4.31
N SER A 182 -11.21 11.62 -5.14
CA SER A 182 -11.66 10.45 -5.89
C SER A 182 -12.03 9.30 -4.95
N LYS A 183 -11.26 9.09 -3.87
CA LYS A 183 -11.51 8.02 -2.91
C LYS A 183 -12.77 8.22 -2.09
N VAL A 184 -13.11 9.47 -1.77
CA VAL A 184 -14.32 9.84 -1.03
C VAL A 184 -15.58 9.75 -1.90
N ARG A 185 -15.45 9.92 -3.22
CA ARG A 185 -16.59 9.85 -4.16
C ARG A 185 -16.96 8.43 -4.63
N MET A 186 -16.06 7.46 -4.48
CA MET A 186 -16.31 6.03 -4.80
C MET A 186 -16.93 5.29 -3.62
#